data_AF-A0A849MGD1-F1
#
_entry.id   AF-A0A849MGD1-F1
#
_cell.length_a   1.000
_cell.length_b   1.000
_cell.length_c   1.000
_cell.angle_alpha   90.00
_cell.angle_beta   90.00
_cell.angle_gamma   90.00
#
_symmetry.space_group_name_H-M   'P 1'
#
loop_
_entity.id
_entity.type
_entity.pdbx_description
1 polymer ?
#
loop_
_entity_poly.entity_id
_entity_poly.type
_entity_poly.pdbx_seq_one_letter_code
_entity_poly.pdbx_strand_id
1 'polypeptide(L)'
;MMINMKIIACLFFLIASINSSAAILDKEAADKADLNLLQNETVVFQSIRMGIALSLAQCDGVELCSLTVEENEIKELINTLDDRIDNLVLKQEEAEDPVAFDKILSAYIDERESYTGHLEKLKGIKSSLDEDGDLLDETLESEATDFPVESARNEELLDYLNQIQELEAFEDDELEDDEDLDDLPDLPELEDINETP
;
A
#
# COMPACT_ATOMS: atom_id res chain seq x y z
N MET A 1 12.24 -43.09 -7.01
CA MET A 1 12.45 -42.12 -8.12
C MET A 1 11.16 -41.80 -8.90
N MET A 2 9.97 -41.89 -8.28
CA MET A 2 8.68 -41.49 -8.90
C MET A 2 7.92 -40.42 -8.08
N ILE A 3 8.33 -40.20 -6.83
CA ILE A 3 7.68 -39.24 -5.90
C ILE A 3 8.16 -37.82 -6.21
N ASN A 4 9.46 -37.64 -6.42
CA ASN A 4 10.07 -36.33 -6.74
C ASN A 4 9.54 -35.74 -8.07
N MET A 5 9.14 -36.59 -9.03
CA MET A 5 8.62 -36.14 -10.32
C MET A 5 7.14 -35.70 -10.24
N LYS A 6 6.37 -36.23 -9.27
CA LYS A 6 4.97 -35.83 -9.02
C LYS A 6 4.89 -34.51 -8.26
N ILE A 7 5.78 -34.29 -7.29
CA ILE A 7 5.82 -33.05 -6.50
C ILE A 7 6.21 -31.85 -7.38
N ILE A 8 7.20 -32.02 -8.28
CA ILE A 8 7.61 -30.98 -9.24
C ILE A 8 6.50 -30.65 -10.24
N ALA A 9 5.72 -31.65 -10.66
CA ALA A 9 4.59 -31.44 -11.57
C ALA A 9 3.43 -30.68 -10.91
N CYS A 10 3.16 -30.90 -9.61
CA CYS A 10 2.18 -30.12 -8.85
C CYS A 10 2.63 -28.67 -8.65
N LEU A 11 3.93 -28.43 -8.42
CA LEU A 11 4.51 -27.08 -8.30
C LEU A 11 4.39 -26.30 -9.61
N PHE A 12 4.66 -26.94 -10.75
CA PHE A 12 4.47 -26.31 -12.07
C PHE A 12 3.01 -25.98 -12.39
N PHE A 13 2.06 -26.81 -11.92
CA PHE A 13 0.63 -26.53 -12.10
C PHE A 13 0.11 -25.39 -11.21
N LEU A 14 0.68 -25.22 -10.00
CA LEU A 14 0.32 -24.12 -9.09
C LEU A 14 0.79 -22.75 -9.61
N ILE A 15 1.95 -22.69 -10.27
CA ILE A 15 2.50 -21.42 -10.80
C ILE A 15 1.83 -21.04 -12.14
N ALA A 16 1.30 -22.01 -12.88
CA ALA A 16 0.63 -21.77 -14.16
C ALA A 16 -0.76 -21.09 -14.02
N SER A 17 -1.35 -21.08 -12.82
CA SER A 17 -2.64 -20.43 -12.54
C SER A 17 -2.54 -18.94 -12.24
N ILE A 18 -1.33 -18.36 -12.20
CA ILE A 18 -1.09 -16.95 -11.89
C ILE A 18 -0.79 -16.19 -13.20
N ASN A 19 -1.77 -16.16 -14.10
CA ASN A 19 -1.77 -15.22 -15.23
C ASN A 19 -3.12 -14.50 -15.30
N SER A 20 -3.56 -13.93 -14.18
CA SER A 20 -4.25 -12.65 -14.28
C SER A 20 -3.15 -11.60 -14.31
N SER A 21 -2.86 -11.06 -15.48
CA SER A 21 -2.17 -9.76 -15.54
C SER A 21 -3.09 -8.78 -14.82
N ALA A 22 -2.88 -8.60 -13.53
CA ALA A 22 -3.68 -7.73 -12.68
C ALA A 22 -3.29 -6.29 -13.04
N ALA A 23 -3.92 -5.77 -14.08
CA ALA A 23 -3.70 -4.45 -14.62
C ALA A 23 -5.03 -3.72 -14.65
N ILE A 24 -4.97 -2.39 -14.58
CA ILE A 24 -6.11 -1.53 -14.91
C ILE A 24 -6.48 -1.83 -16.36
N LEU A 25 -7.74 -2.16 -16.59
CA LEU A 25 -8.25 -2.47 -17.92
C LEU A 25 -8.18 -1.20 -18.77
N ASP A 26 -7.89 -1.34 -20.06
CA ASP A 26 -8.08 -0.23 -20.98
C ASP A 26 -9.59 0.06 -21.16
N LYS A 27 -9.91 1.20 -21.77
CA LYS A 27 -11.31 1.64 -21.93
C LYS A 27 -12.16 0.61 -22.70
N GLU A 28 -11.65 0.05 -23.79
CA GLU A 28 -12.39 -0.90 -24.60
C GLU A 28 -12.57 -2.25 -23.87
N ALA A 29 -11.53 -2.70 -23.16
CA ALA A 29 -11.61 -3.91 -22.36
C ALA A 29 -12.62 -3.78 -21.21
N ALA A 30 -12.64 -2.66 -20.50
CA ALA A 30 -13.61 -2.41 -19.43
C ALA A 30 -15.05 -2.29 -19.94
N ASP A 31 -15.25 -1.73 -21.13
CA ASP A 31 -16.58 -1.65 -21.74
C ASP A 31 -17.17 -3.04 -22.00
N LYS A 32 -16.33 -4.04 -22.30
CA LYS A 32 -16.74 -5.42 -22.57
C LYS A 32 -16.58 -6.35 -21.37
N ALA A 33 -16.01 -5.86 -20.27
CA ALA A 33 -15.71 -6.65 -19.09
C ALA A 33 -17.00 -7.12 -18.40
N ASP A 34 -16.96 -8.35 -17.90
CA ASP A 34 -17.98 -8.84 -16.98
C ASP A 34 -17.77 -8.28 -15.57
N LEU A 35 -18.78 -8.46 -14.71
CA LEU A 35 -18.75 -7.96 -13.34
C LEU A 35 -17.60 -8.55 -12.51
N ASN A 36 -17.17 -9.78 -12.79
CA ASN A 36 -16.06 -10.38 -12.05
C ASN A 36 -14.73 -9.70 -12.40
N LEU A 37 -14.50 -9.45 -13.69
CA LEU A 37 -13.30 -8.77 -14.16
C LEU A 37 -13.22 -7.33 -13.64
N LEU A 38 -14.35 -6.61 -13.63
CA LEU A 38 -14.43 -5.27 -13.03
C LEU A 38 -14.19 -5.32 -11.51
N GLN A 39 -14.74 -6.33 -10.82
CA GLN A 39 -14.44 -6.55 -9.41
C GLN A 39 -12.95 -6.87 -9.14
N ASN A 40 -12.27 -7.58 -10.03
CA ASN A 40 -10.83 -7.81 -9.89
C ASN A 40 -10.03 -6.52 -10.14
N GLU A 41 -10.48 -5.67 -11.07
CA GLU A 41 -9.87 -4.36 -11.31
C GLU A 41 -9.95 -3.47 -10.06
N THR A 42 -11.05 -3.49 -9.30
CA THR A 42 -11.13 -2.69 -8.05
C THR A 42 -10.08 -3.11 -7.01
N VAL A 43 -9.68 -4.39 -6.97
CA VAL A 43 -8.57 -4.86 -6.12
C VAL A 43 -7.22 -4.30 -6.57
N VAL A 44 -7.03 -4.10 -7.88
CA VAL A 44 -5.84 -3.45 -8.41
C VAL A 44 -5.80 -1.99 -7.97
N PHE A 45 -6.91 -1.26 -8.09
CA PHE A 45 -7.02 0.11 -7.58
C PHE A 45 -6.76 0.18 -6.07
N GLN A 46 -7.27 -0.75 -5.27
CA GLN A 46 -6.98 -0.79 -3.83
C GLN A 46 -5.49 -0.94 -3.53
N SER A 47 -4.80 -1.78 -4.30
CA SER A 47 -3.36 -2.02 -4.14
C SER A 47 -2.56 -0.76 -4.48
N ILE A 48 -2.94 -0.06 -5.55
CA ILE A 48 -2.31 1.22 -5.93
C ILE A 48 -2.57 2.27 -4.84
N ARG A 49 -3.80 2.38 -4.33
CA ARG A 49 -4.15 3.28 -3.22
C ARG A 49 -3.25 3.06 -2.02
N MET A 50 -3.03 1.81 -1.63
CA MET A 50 -2.12 1.48 -0.53
C MET A 50 -0.69 1.95 -0.79
N GLY A 51 -0.17 1.77 -2.01
CA GLY A 51 1.15 2.26 -2.41
C GLY A 51 1.26 3.79 -2.31
N ILE A 52 0.25 4.51 -2.78
CA ILE A 52 0.21 5.98 -2.68
C ILE A 52 0.12 6.43 -1.23
N ALA A 53 -0.74 5.79 -0.42
CA ALA A 53 -0.87 6.11 0.99
C ALA A 53 0.46 5.96 1.74
N LEU A 54 1.23 4.90 1.45
CA LEU A 54 2.56 4.68 2.00
C LEU A 54 3.56 5.75 1.55
N SER A 55 3.55 6.11 0.26
CA SER A 55 4.42 7.18 -0.28
C SER A 55 4.13 8.52 0.40
N LEU A 56 2.85 8.87 0.60
CA LEU A 56 2.47 10.10 1.28
C LEU A 56 2.84 10.08 2.76
N ALA A 57 2.65 8.95 3.45
CA ALA A 57 2.95 8.81 4.87
C ALA A 57 4.45 8.96 5.18
N GLN A 58 5.34 8.61 4.24
CA GLN A 58 6.79 8.82 4.39
C GLN A 58 7.18 10.30 4.48
N CYS A 59 6.35 11.19 3.93
CA CYS A 59 6.61 12.62 3.89
C CYS A 59 5.85 13.42 4.95
N ASP A 60 5.03 12.77 5.77
CA ASP A 60 4.27 13.46 6.80
C ASP A 60 5.21 13.92 7.92
N GLY A 61 5.34 15.25 8.10
CA GLY A 61 6.21 15.85 9.11
C GLY A 61 7.71 15.83 8.80
N VAL A 62 8.11 15.60 7.54
CA VAL A 62 9.52 15.59 7.11
C VAL A 62 9.82 16.80 6.21
N GLU A 63 10.68 17.71 6.66
CA GLU A 63 11.03 18.98 5.97
C GLU A 63 11.70 18.79 4.60
N LEU A 64 12.39 17.67 4.38
CA LEU A 64 13.06 17.35 3.11
C LEU A 64 12.60 15.98 2.62
N CYS A 65 11.36 15.92 2.13
CA CYS A 65 10.83 14.70 1.55
C CYS A 65 10.81 14.73 0.01
N SER A 66 11.19 13.62 -0.61
CA SER A 66 11.01 13.39 -2.04
C SER A 66 9.86 12.40 -2.25
N LEU A 67 8.74 12.92 -2.72
CA LEU A 67 7.56 12.11 -3.05
C LEU A 67 7.83 11.30 -4.32
N THR A 68 7.53 10.00 -4.26
CA THR A 68 7.62 9.11 -5.42
C THR A 68 6.39 9.15 -6.34
N VAL A 69 5.32 9.80 -5.89
CA VAL A 69 4.04 9.90 -6.59
C VAL A 69 3.81 11.32 -7.08
N GLU A 70 3.42 11.44 -8.36
CA GLU A 70 3.10 12.72 -8.98
C GLU A 70 1.60 13.06 -8.90
N GLU A 71 1.30 14.37 -8.91
CA GLU A 71 -0.09 14.85 -8.91
C GLU A 71 -0.86 14.41 -10.16
N ASN A 72 -0.19 14.35 -11.31
CA ASN A 72 -0.81 13.95 -12.56
C ASN A 72 -1.17 12.46 -12.56
N GLU A 73 -0.36 11.60 -11.96
CA GLU A 73 -0.65 10.17 -11.83
C GLU A 73 -1.93 9.93 -11.03
N ILE A 74 -2.10 10.63 -9.88
CA ILE A 74 -3.33 10.53 -9.09
C ILE A 74 -4.54 11.04 -9.88
N LYS A 75 -4.39 12.13 -10.63
CA LYS A 75 -5.45 12.66 -11.49
C LYS A 75 -5.86 11.69 -12.59
N GLU A 76 -4.90 11.01 -13.22
CA GLU A 76 -5.19 10.00 -14.25
C GLU A 76 -5.97 8.81 -13.67
N LEU A 77 -5.63 8.38 -12.45
CA LEU A 77 -6.39 7.33 -11.75
C LEU A 77 -7.82 7.78 -11.45
N ILE A 78 -8.02 9.01 -10.94
CA ILE A 78 -9.35 9.58 -10.69
C ILE A 78 -10.17 9.64 -11.98
N ASN A 79 -9.61 10.19 -13.06
CA ASN A 79 -10.30 10.28 -14.35
C ASN A 79 -10.69 8.90 -14.90
N THR A 80 -9.82 7.90 -14.71
CA THR A 80 -10.13 6.51 -15.10
C THR A 80 -11.30 5.98 -14.28
N LEU A 81 -11.35 6.24 -12.98
CA LEU A 81 -12.44 5.83 -12.10
C LEU A 81 -13.75 6.53 -12.46
N ASP A 82 -13.73 7.83 -12.77
CA ASP A 82 -14.91 8.57 -13.22
C ASP A 82 -15.48 7.96 -14.52
N ASP A 83 -14.63 7.68 -15.50
CA ASP A 83 -15.00 7.00 -16.74
C ASP A 83 -15.63 5.62 -16.47
N ARG A 84 -15.11 4.86 -15.49
CA ARG A 84 -15.65 3.55 -15.09
C ARG A 84 -17.02 3.68 -14.45
N ILE A 85 -17.17 4.63 -13.52
CA ILE A 85 -18.43 4.89 -12.81
C ILE A 85 -19.52 5.29 -13.81
N ASP A 86 -19.25 6.27 -14.68
CA ASP A 86 -20.22 6.74 -15.67
C ASP A 86 -20.69 5.59 -16.59
N ASN A 87 -19.77 4.74 -17.05
CA ASN A 87 -20.09 3.59 -17.89
C ASN A 87 -20.92 2.54 -17.14
N LEU A 88 -20.57 2.25 -15.88
CA LEU A 88 -21.27 1.29 -15.05
C LEU A 88 -22.69 1.75 -14.70
N VAL A 89 -22.91 3.05 -14.45
CA VAL A 89 -24.24 3.62 -14.24
C VAL A 89 -25.11 3.40 -15.49
N LEU A 90 -24.59 3.67 -16.69
CA LEU A 90 -25.32 3.43 -17.93
C LEU A 90 -25.67 1.95 -18.11
N LYS A 91 -24.72 1.04 -17.85
CA LYS A 91 -24.97 -0.41 -17.91
C LYS A 91 -25.99 -0.87 -16.87
N GLN A 92 -25.98 -0.29 -15.68
CA GLN A 92 -26.94 -0.60 -14.62
C GLN A 92 -28.36 -0.22 -15.02
N GLU A 93 -28.54 0.95 -15.67
CA GLU A 93 -29.86 1.41 -16.14
C GLU A 93 -30.46 0.49 -17.22
N GLU A 94 -29.61 -0.14 -18.03
CA GLU A 94 -30.02 -1.05 -19.12
C GLU A 94 -30.08 -2.53 -18.71
N ALA A 95 -29.62 -2.88 -17.50
CA ALA A 95 -29.49 -4.26 -17.06
C ALA A 95 -30.81 -4.88 -16.56
N GLU A 96 -30.95 -6.19 -16.76
CA GLU A 96 -32.07 -6.97 -16.19
C GLU A 96 -31.97 -7.10 -14.65
N ASP A 97 -30.75 -7.11 -14.11
CA ASP A 97 -30.47 -7.13 -12.67
C ASP A 97 -29.54 -5.96 -12.28
N PRO A 98 -30.09 -4.76 -12.01
CA PRO A 98 -29.32 -3.59 -11.61
C PRO A 98 -28.57 -3.76 -10.28
N VAL A 99 -29.06 -4.62 -9.37
CA VAL A 99 -28.51 -4.80 -8.03
C VAL A 99 -27.12 -5.46 -8.09
N ALA A 100 -26.86 -6.25 -9.13
CA ALA A 100 -25.56 -6.87 -9.35
C ALA A 100 -24.41 -5.85 -9.54
N PHE A 101 -24.73 -4.61 -9.95
CA PHE A 101 -23.75 -3.55 -10.20
C PHE A 101 -23.41 -2.73 -8.96
N ASP A 102 -24.30 -2.68 -7.97
CA ASP A 102 -24.18 -1.80 -6.80
C ASP A 102 -22.86 -1.99 -6.06
N LYS A 103 -22.48 -3.25 -5.81
CA LYS A 103 -21.23 -3.57 -5.10
C LYS A 103 -19.99 -3.01 -5.81
N ILE A 104 -19.98 -3.07 -7.14
CA ILE A 104 -18.84 -2.65 -7.97
C ILE A 104 -18.83 -1.12 -8.08
N LEU A 105 -20.01 -0.51 -8.29
CA LEU A 105 -20.17 0.94 -8.30
C LEU A 105 -19.70 1.57 -6.99
N SER A 106 -20.16 1.05 -5.85
CA SER A 106 -19.70 1.51 -4.53
C SER A 106 -18.19 1.39 -4.40
N ALA A 107 -17.60 0.26 -4.81
CA ALA A 107 -16.15 0.08 -4.73
C ALA A 107 -15.37 1.10 -5.59
N TYR A 108 -15.80 1.39 -6.83
CA TYR A 108 -15.12 2.42 -7.63
C TYR A 108 -15.30 3.83 -7.07
N ILE A 109 -16.48 4.15 -6.52
CA ILE A 109 -16.75 5.43 -5.87
C ILE A 109 -15.83 5.61 -4.65
N ASP A 110 -15.73 4.59 -3.80
CA ASP A 110 -14.87 4.61 -2.61
C ASP A 110 -13.39 4.81 -2.98
N GLU A 111 -12.92 4.15 -4.05
CA GLU A 111 -11.56 4.36 -4.55
C GLU A 111 -11.37 5.78 -5.09
N ARG A 112 -12.30 6.31 -5.89
CA ARG A 112 -12.23 7.67 -6.42
C ARG A 112 -12.13 8.72 -5.30
N GLU A 113 -12.94 8.56 -4.25
CA GLU A 113 -12.90 9.44 -3.07
C GLU A 113 -11.59 9.31 -2.31
N SER A 114 -11.07 8.09 -2.18
CA SER A 114 -9.76 7.85 -1.56
C SER A 114 -8.62 8.55 -2.31
N TYR A 115 -8.57 8.43 -3.63
CA TYR A 115 -7.57 9.11 -4.46
C TYR A 115 -7.72 10.63 -4.43
N THR A 116 -8.95 11.14 -4.38
CA THR A 116 -9.20 12.58 -4.20
C THR A 116 -8.61 13.06 -2.87
N GLY A 117 -8.80 12.31 -1.78
CA GLY A 117 -8.17 12.61 -0.49
C GLY A 117 -6.64 12.53 -0.54
N HIS A 118 -6.06 11.58 -1.28
CA HIS A 118 -4.61 11.50 -1.48
C HIS A 118 -4.07 12.70 -2.28
N LEU A 119 -4.79 13.15 -3.31
CA LEU A 119 -4.45 14.33 -4.08
C LEU A 119 -4.43 15.59 -3.22
N GLU A 120 -5.40 15.76 -2.32
CA GLU A 120 -5.44 16.88 -1.38
C GLU A 120 -4.26 16.83 -0.41
N LYS A 121 -3.97 15.66 0.17
CA LYS A 121 -2.81 15.48 1.05
C LYS A 121 -1.49 15.79 0.34
N LEU A 122 -1.31 15.30 -0.88
CA LEU A 122 -0.13 15.58 -1.71
C LEU A 122 0.09 17.09 -1.89
N LYS A 123 -0.99 17.83 -2.19
CA LYS A 123 -0.93 19.29 -2.33
C LYS A 123 -0.59 19.97 -1.00
N GLY A 124 -1.13 19.48 0.12
CA GLY A 124 -0.80 19.98 1.45
C GLY A 124 0.69 19.83 1.77
N ILE A 125 1.26 18.64 1.52
CA ILE A 125 2.70 18.37 1.72
C ILE A 125 3.53 19.31 0.85
N LYS A 126 3.22 19.43 -0.44
CA LYS A 126 3.97 20.33 -1.35
C LYS A 126 3.91 21.79 -0.90
N SER A 127 2.74 22.26 -0.47
CA SER A 127 2.59 23.64 0.04
C SER A 127 3.42 23.88 1.30
N SER A 128 3.50 22.90 2.22
CA SER A 128 4.33 23.01 3.43
C SER A 128 5.82 23.08 3.09
N LEU A 129 6.28 22.27 2.13
CA LEU A 129 7.67 22.27 1.68
C LEU A 129 8.06 23.62 1.04
N ASP A 130 7.13 24.25 0.30
CA ASP A 130 7.36 25.57 -0.30
C ASP A 130 7.41 26.69 0.77
N GLU A 131 6.61 26.60 1.84
CA GLU A 131 6.61 27.58 2.95
C GLU A 131 7.86 27.46 3.84
N ASP A 132 8.33 26.24 4.12
CA ASP A 132 9.53 26.02 4.94
C ASP A 132 10.83 26.32 4.17
N GLY A 133 10.81 26.22 2.84
CA GLY A 133 11.93 26.60 1.97
C GLY A 133 12.31 28.09 2.07
N ASP A 134 11.32 28.97 2.26
CA ASP A 134 11.53 30.42 2.43
C ASP A 134 12.15 30.77 3.80
N LEU A 135 11.96 29.94 4.84
CA LEU A 135 12.56 30.15 6.17
C LEU A 135 14.04 29.73 6.22
N LEU A 136 14.46 28.81 5.35
CA LEU A 136 15.85 28.37 5.24
C LEU A 136 16.71 29.32 4.39
N ASP A 137 16.11 30.14 3.52
CA ASP A 137 16.83 31.17 2.74
C ASP A 137 17.19 32.38 3.63
N GLU A 138 16.33 32.76 4.58
CA GLU A 138 16.56 33.92 5.47
C GLU A 138 17.61 33.64 6.57
N THR A 139 17.94 32.37 6.85
CA THR A 139 18.98 31.99 7.83
C THR A 139 20.38 31.80 7.22
N LEU A 140 20.51 31.82 5.89
CA LEU A 140 21.80 31.66 5.21
C LEU A 140 22.38 32.98 4.68
N GLU A 141 21.63 34.09 4.70
CA GLU A 141 22.09 35.43 4.27
C GLU A 141 22.47 36.40 5.40
N SER A 142 22.54 35.94 6.66
CA SER A 142 23.09 36.76 7.75
C SER A 142 23.98 35.94 8.66
N GLU A 143 25.25 35.82 8.26
CA GLU A 143 26.42 36.14 9.07
C GLU A 143 27.65 35.66 8.28
N ALA A 144 28.34 36.60 7.64
CA ALA A 144 29.75 36.43 7.31
C ALA A 144 30.56 36.40 8.62
N THR A 145 30.41 35.33 9.40
CA THR A 145 31.31 35.01 10.50
C THR A 145 32.45 34.16 9.94
N ASP A 146 33.62 34.79 9.91
CA ASP A 146 34.94 34.18 9.74
C ASP A 146 35.13 33.07 10.79
N PHE A 147 34.73 31.84 10.47
CA PHE A 147 35.00 30.68 11.30
C PHE A 147 36.43 30.22 11.06
N PRO A 148 37.33 30.26 12.06
CA PRO A 148 38.61 29.62 11.94
C PRO A 148 38.37 28.11 11.86
N VAL A 149 38.81 27.49 10.75
CA VAL A 149 38.87 26.04 10.61
C VAL A 149 39.95 25.53 11.58
N GLU A 150 39.58 25.31 12.83
CA GLU A 150 40.28 24.38 13.70
C GLU A 150 39.45 23.11 13.84
N SER A 151 40.09 22.03 13.43
CA SER A 151 39.65 20.64 13.45
C SER A 151 39.38 20.17 14.87
N ALA A 152 38.21 20.51 15.41
CA ALA A 152 37.64 19.83 16.56
C ALA A 152 37.15 18.44 16.10
N ARG A 153 38.06 17.46 16.12
CA ARG A 153 37.69 16.04 16.17
C ARG A 153 36.90 15.85 17.45
N ASN A 154 35.56 15.86 17.33
CA ASN A 154 34.68 15.76 18.48
C ASN A 154 34.75 14.33 19.04
N GLU A 155 35.51 14.13 20.12
CA GLU A 155 35.66 12.82 20.79
C GLU A 155 34.30 12.25 21.23
N GLU A 156 33.32 13.12 21.49
CA GLU A 156 31.94 12.76 21.86
C GLU A 156 31.18 12.06 20.71
N LEU A 157 31.45 12.43 19.46
CA LEU A 157 30.85 11.78 18.28
C LEU A 157 31.45 10.38 18.02
N LEU A 158 32.71 10.18 18.44
CA LEU A 158 33.38 8.89 18.38
C LEU A 158 32.87 7.92 19.45
N ASP A 159 32.48 8.43 20.62
CA ASP A 159 31.85 7.65 21.69
C ASP A 159 30.46 7.17 21.27
N TYR A 160 29.66 8.04 20.64
CA TYR A 160 28.36 7.67 20.08
C TYR A 160 28.45 6.59 19.00
N LEU A 161 29.45 6.68 18.10
CA LEU A 161 29.67 5.67 17.06
C LEU A 161 30.09 4.32 17.63
N ASN A 162 30.93 4.29 18.67
CA ASN A 162 31.28 3.03 19.35
C ASN A 162 30.08 2.41 20.07
N GLN A 163 29.19 3.23 20.64
CA GLN A 163 28.00 2.75 21.34
C GLN A 163 26.98 2.11 20.38
N ILE A 164 26.86 2.61 19.15
CA ILE A 164 26.03 2.00 18.10
C ILE A 164 26.59 0.63 17.67
N GLN A 165 27.92 0.50 17.61
CA GLN A 165 28.57 -0.75 17.22
C GLN A 165 28.47 -1.85 18.30
N GLU A 166 28.32 -1.49 19.58
CA GLU A 166 27.99 -2.44 20.64
C GLU A 166 26.52 -2.91 20.60
N LEU A 167 25.61 -2.09 20.07
CA LEU A 167 24.18 -2.44 19.95
C LEU A 167 23.89 -3.35 18.75
N GLU A 168 24.70 -3.30 17.70
CA GLU A 168 24.64 -4.25 16.56
C GLU A 168 25.11 -5.67 16.94
N ALA A 169 25.68 -5.86 18.13
CA ALA A 169 26.14 -7.17 18.61
C ALA A 169 25.10 -7.95 19.43
N PHE A 170 23.84 -7.51 19.46
CA PHE A 170 22.79 -8.07 20.33
C PHE A 170 21.52 -8.58 19.60
N GLU A 171 21.57 -8.84 18.30
CA GLU A 171 20.51 -9.58 17.58
C GLU A 171 21.12 -10.76 16.81
N ASP A 172 21.54 -11.80 17.53
CA ASP A 172 21.73 -13.13 16.95
C ASP A 172 21.55 -14.26 17.99
N ASP A 173 20.69 -14.04 19.00
CA ASP A 173 20.16 -15.16 19.79
C ASP A 173 18.94 -15.72 19.05
N GLU A 174 19.24 -16.72 18.22
CA GLU A 174 18.32 -17.72 17.68
C GLU A 174 17.18 -18.00 18.68
N LEU A 175 15.96 -17.57 18.35
CA LEU A 175 14.78 -18.15 18.98
C LEU A 175 14.69 -19.59 18.47
N GLU A 176 15.14 -20.54 19.30
CA GLU A 176 14.87 -21.96 19.14
C GLU A 176 13.36 -22.16 18.98
N ASP A 177 12.95 -22.69 17.82
CA ASP A 177 11.59 -23.20 17.58
C ASP A 177 11.31 -24.32 18.58
N ASP A 178 10.60 -24.02 19.67
CA ASP A 178 9.90 -25.01 20.47
C ASP A 178 8.57 -25.38 19.81
N GLU A 179 8.68 -26.21 18.78
CA GLU A 179 7.70 -27.27 18.52
C GLU A 179 7.43 -28.01 19.84
N ASP A 180 6.24 -27.82 20.43
CA ASP A 180 5.41 -28.84 21.08
C ASP A 180 4.31 -28.18 21.94
N LEU A 181 3.18 -27.85 21.30
CA LEU A 181 1.90 -27.62 21.99
C LEU A 181 0.84 -28.59 21.44
N ASP A 182 1.20 -29.87 21.45
CA ASP A 182 0.21 -30.94 21.57
C ASP A 182 -0.42 -30.88 22.99
N ASP A 183 -1.72 -31.18 23.05
CA ASP A 183 -2.57 -31.27 24.25
C ASP A 183 -3.26 -29.98 24.75
N LEU A 184 -4.00 -29.32 23.85
CA LEU A 184 -5.24 -28.64 24.28
C LEU A 184 -6.31 -29.72 24.56
N PRO A 185 -6.83 -29.84 25.80
CA PRO A 185 -7.94 -30.77 26.06
C PRO A 185 -9.17 -30.35 25.27
N ASP A 186 -9.78 -31.32 24.59
CA ASP A 186 -11.03 -31.16 23.84
C ASP A 186 -12.07 -30.39 24.67
N LEU A 187 -12.53 -29.26 24.11
CA LEU A 187 -13.69 -28.54 24.60
C LEU A 187 -14.89 -29.50 24.61
N PRO A 188 -15.70 -29.53 25.68
CA PRO A 188 -16.86 -30.40 25.74
C PRO A 188 -17.83 -30.08 24.58
N GLU A 189 -18.24 -31.14 23.87
CA GLU A 189 -19.27 -31.11 22.84
C GLU A 189 -20.54 -30.44 23.39
N LEU A 190 -21.05 -29.43 22.67
CA LEU A 190 -22.36 -28.86 22.97
C LEU A 190 -23.41 -29.93 22.65
N GLU A 191 -24.04 -30.46 23.71
CA GLU A 191 -25.17 -31.37 23.61
C GLU A 191 -26.25 -30.81 22.66
N ASP A 192 -26.58 -31.64 21.67
CA ASP A 192 -27.77 -31.55 20.85
C ASP A 192 -29.02 -31.48 21.74
N ILE A 193 -29.53 -30.27 21.98
CA ILE A 193 -30.91 -30.09 22.44
C ILE A 193 -31.82 -30.14 21.21
N ASN A 194 -31.96 -31.35 20.67
CA ASN A 194 -33.05 -31.64 19.74
C ASN A 194 -34.25 -32.05 20.60
N GLU A 195 -35.33 -31.27 20.58
CA GLU A 195 -36.70 -31.78 20.51
C GLU A 195 -37.70 -30.61 20.58
N THR A 196 -38.15 -30.19 19.40
CA THR A 196 -39.50 -29.68 19.16
C THR A 196 -40.52 -30.73 19.63
N PRO A 197 -41.68 -30.31 20.15
CA PRO A 197 -42.80 -29.94 19.29
C PRO A 197 -43.37 -28.54 19.54
#